data_AF-A0A6G3T274-F1
#
_entry.id   AF-A0A6G3T274-F1
#
_cell.length_a   1.000
_cell.length_b   1.000
_cell.length_c   1.000
_cell.angle_alpha   90.00
_cell.angle_beta   90.00
_cell.angle_gamma   90.00
#
_symmetry.space_group_name_H-M   'P 1'
#
loop_
_entity.id
_entity.type
_entity.pdbx_description
1 polymer ?
#
loop_
_entity_poly.entity_id
_entity_poly.type
_entity_poly.pdbx_seq_one_letter_code
_entity_poly.pdbx_strand_id
1 'polypeptide(L)'
;MSCDEDFDTDDRPASYPPSSASVAHLANRVQEATTTDETAAALTELTAPHDGVLTAIEEVLTATADFYDGLGGPSDPHIARRLRHLADEVLRSIRTDLSDARNQLADRHAPHPGRSTCAQEVPANERERSAVCACPPPPRALPAPPPPVAVALRR
;
A
#
# COMPACT_ATOMS: atom_id res chain seq x y z
N MET A 1 19.89 46.54 23.70
CA MET A 1 18.86 45.50 23.53
C MET A 1 19.06 44.96 22.13
N SER A 2 19.92 43.96 21.97
CA SER A 2 20.20 43.35 20.65
C SER A 2 19.25 42.17 20.47
N CYS A 3 18.59 42.14 19.31
CA CYS A 3 17.81 40.99 18.88
C CYS A 3 18.81 39.97 18.31
N ASP A 4 18.68 38.70 18.70
CA ASP A 4 19.47 37.59 18.15
C ASP A 4 19.22 37.45 16.65
N GLU A 5 20.28 37.38 15.85
CA GLU A 5 20.26 37.17 14.40
C GLU A 5 20.25 35.67 14.02
N ASP A 6 20.10 34.77 14.99
CA ASP A 6 20.32 33.32 14.81
C ASP A 6 19.05 32.51 14.47
N PHE A 7 18.07 33.12 13.80
CA PHE A 7 16.92 32.40 13.22
C PHE A 7 16.88 32.58 11.69
N ASP A 8 18.00 32.33 11.02
CA ASP A 8 18.01 32.04 9.59
C ASP A 8 17.71 30.56 9.37
N THR A 9 16.43 30.19 9.52
CA THR A 9 15.93 28.98 8.88
C THR A 9 15.85 29.29 7.40
N ASP A 10 16.91 28.95 6.68
CA ASP A 10 16.96 28.86 5.22
C ASP A 10 15.80 27.94 4.81
N ASP A 11 14.65 28.58 4.54
CA ASP A 11 13.31 28.00 4.47
C ASP A 11 13.21 27.26 3.13
N ARG A 12 13.96 26.15 3.05
CA ARG A 12 13.95 25.27 1.90
C ARG A 12 12.57 24.62 1.91
N PRO A 13 11.72 24.89 0.91
CA PRO A 13 10.43 24.23 0.86
C PRO A 13 10.70 22.73 0.85
N ALA A 14 10.12 22.03 1.83
CA ALA A 14 10.15 20.58 1.88
C ALA A 14 9.74 20.09 0.49
N SER A 15 10.71 19.55 -0.26
CA SER A 15 10.44 19.01 -1.58
C SER A 15 9.73 17.69 -1.34
N TYR A 16 8.42 17.77 -1.12
CA TYR A 16 7.58 16.59 -1.05
C TYR A 16 7.72 15.86 -2.38
N PRO A 17 8.06 14.56 -2.36
CA PRO A 17 8.10 13.79 -3.58
C PRO A 17 6.74 13.90 -4.28
N PRO A 18 6.72 13.89 -5.63
CA PRO A 18 5.45 13.88 -6.34
C PRO A 18 4.61 12.69 -5.86
N SER A 19 3.30 12.87 -5.72
CA SER A 19 2.40 11.86 -5.15
C SER A 19 2.51 10.48 -5.83
N SER A 20 2.87 10.45 -7.11
CA SER A 20 3.18 9.21 -7.85
C SER A 20 4.39 8.45 -7.32
N ALA A 21 5.44 9.16 -6.86
CA ALA A 21 6.60 8.55 -6.22
C ALA A 21 6.23 8.00 -4.83
N SER A 22 5.33 8.66 -4.10
CA SER A 22 4.81 8.14 -2.82
C SER A 22 4.00 6.86 -3.02
N VAL A 23 3.14 6.79 -4.04
CA VAL A 23 2.39 5.57 -4.37
C VAL A 23 3.33 4.44 -4.80
N ALA A 24 4.32 4.73 -5.65
CA ALA A 24 5.32 3.75 -6.06
C ALA A 24 6.14 3.25 -4.87
N HIS A 25 6.49 4.13 -3.93
CA HIS A 25 7.19 3.77 -2.71
C HIS A 25 6.36 2.83 -1.82
N LEU A 26 5.07 3.12 -1.62
CA LEU A 26 4.16 2.23 -0.88
C LEU A 26 4.02 0.85 -1.56
N ALA A 27 3.91 0.83 -2.90
CA ALA A 27 3.85 -0.41 -3.65
C ALA A 27 5.12 -1.25 -3.47
N ASN A 28 6.30 -0.63 -3.57
CA ASN A 28 7.58 -1.31 -3.33
C ASN A 28 7.67 -1.87 -1.91
N ARG A 29 7.26 -1.10 -0.89
CA ARG A 29 7.23 -1.58 0.49
C ARG A 29 6.36 -2.81 0.67
N VAL A 30 5.18 -2.86 0.06
CA VAL A 30 4.31 -4.06 0.11
C VAL A 30 4.95 -5.23 -0.64
N GLN A 31 5.67 -4.99 -1.74
CA GLN A 31 6.37 -6.04 -2.49
C GLN A 31 7.57 -6.61 -1.74
N GLU A 32 8.28 -5.77 -1.00
CA GLU A 32 9.47 -6.14 -0.23
C GLU A 32 9.11 -6.66 1.18
N ALA A 33 7.89 -6.40 1.66
CA ALA A 33 7.46 -6.77 2.99
C ALA A 33 7.68 -8.27 3.28
N THR A 34 8.41 -8.53 4.35
CA THR A 34 8.72 -9.85 4.89
C THR A 34 7.84 -10.21 6.09
N THR A 35 7.11 -9.23 6.66
CA THR A 35 6.19 -9.43 7.77
C THR A 35 4.80 -8.85 7.47
N THR A 36 3.77 -9.35 8.17
CA THR A 36 2.42 -8.78 8.07
C THR A 36 2.36 -7.36 8.60
N ASP A 37 3.19 -7.02 9.60
CA ASP A 37 3.29 -5.68 10.19
C ASP A 37 3.82 -4.64 9.19
N GLU A 38 4.82 -5.00 8.38
CA GLU A 38 5.35 -4.13 7.32
C GLU A 38 4.28 -3.80 6.27
N THR A 39 3.45 -4.79 5.91
CA THR A 39 2.33 -4.59 4.97
C THR A 39 1.24 -3.73 5.62
N ALA A 40 0.88 -4.00 6.88
CA ALA A 40 -0.09 -3.20 7.62
C ALA A 40 0.36 -1.74 7.79
N ALA A 41 1.65 -1.49 8.00
CA ALA A 41 2.22 -0.15 8.06
C ALA A 41 2.06 0.59 6.72
N ALA A 42 2.35 -0.06 5.59
CA ALA A 42 2.15 0.55 4.27
C ALA A 42 0.66 0.85 3.99
N LEU A 43 -0.25 -0.03 4.40
CA LEU A 43 -1.70 0.22 4.30
C LEU A 43 -2.18 1.35 5.22
N THR A 44 -1.54 1.54 6.37
CA THR A 44 -1.83 2.65 7.29
C THR A 44 -1.55 3.98 6.62
N GLU A 45 -0.42 4.12 5.94
CA GLU A 45 -0.06 5.33 5.20
C GLU A 45 -0.96 5.56 3.98
N LEU A 46 -1.30 4.49 3.24
CA LEU A 46 -2.22 4.57 2.10
C LEU A 46 -3.61 5.09 2.50
N THR A 47 -4.08 4.70 3.69
CA THR A 47 -5.41 5.01 4.22
C THR A 47 -5.41 6.13 5.27
N ALA A 48 -4.27 6.81 5.44
CA ALA A 48 -4.11 7.81 6.48
C ALA A 48 -5.18 8.92 6.36
N PRO A 49 -5.81 9.33 7.47
CA PRO A 49 -6.74 10.45 7.47
C PRO A 49 -6.00 11.72 7.00
N HIS A 50 -6.62 12.48 6.08
CA HIS A 50 -6.13 13.77 5.59
C HIS A 50 -4.93 13.73 4.63
N ASP A 51 -3.86 12.95 4.89
CA ASP A 51 -2.65 12.92 4.06
C ASP A 51 -2.44 11.60 3.30
N GLY A 52 -3.36 10.65 3.46
CA GLY A 52 -3.33 9.38 2.72
C GLY A 52 -3.66 9.55 1.23
N VAL A 53 -3.17 8.60 0.42
CA VAL A 53 -3.37 8.57 -1.04
C VAL A 53 -4.86 8.59 -1.41
N LEU A 54 -5.70 7.85 -0.68
CA LEU A 54 -7.14 7.84 -0.96
C LEU A 54 -7.80 9.20 -0.70
N THR A 55 -7.30 9.96 0.28
CA THR A 55 -7.79 11.32 0.56
C THR A 55 -7.40 12.28 -0.56
N ALA A 56 -6.15 12.20 -1.04
CA ALA A 56 -5.72 13.01 -2.18
C ALA A 56 -6.53 12.71 -3.46
N ILE A 57 -6.93 11.45 -3.69
CA ILE A 57 -7.81 11.09 -4.82
C ILE A 57 -9.21 11.67 -4.62
N GLU A 58 -9.76 11.62 -3.41
CA GLU A 58 -11.06 12.22 -3.05
C GLU A 58 -11.10 13.73 -3.35
N GLU A 59 -10.02 14.45 -2.99
CA GLU A 59 -9.86 15.88 -3.27
C GLU A 59 -9.82 16.17 -4.77
N VAL A 60 -9.05 15.40 -5.55
CA VAL A 60 -8.97 15.56 -7.02
C VAL A 60 -10.32 15.31 -7.67
N LEU A 61 -11.05 14.27 -7.26
CA LEU A 61 -12.38 13.97 -7.81
C LEU A 61 -13.38 15.07 -7.49
N THR A 62 -13.37 15.58 -6.26
CA THR A 62 -14.24 16.68 -5.82
C THR A 62 -13.95 17.97 -6.59
N ALA A 63 -12.67 18.36 -6.67
CA ALA A 63 -12.25 19.54 -7.41
C ALA A 63 -12.59 19.44 -8.91
N THR A 64 -12.48 18.23 -9.50
CA THR A 64 -12.88 18.00 -10.89
C THR A 64 -14.40 18.10 -11.05
N ALA A 65 -15.19 17.62 -10.08
CA ALA A 65 -16.64 17.78 -10.10
C ALA A 65 -17.05 19.26 -10.06
N ASP A 66 -16.41 20.05 -9.21
CA ASP A 66 -16.65 21.49 -9.09
C ASP A 66 -16.26 22.23 -10.38
N PHE A 67 -15.19 21.78 -11.05
CA PHE A 67 -14.83 22.29 -12.38
C PHE A 67 -15.94 22.03 -13.40
N TYR A 68 -16.50 20.80 -13.45
CA TYR A 68 -17.61 20.48 -14.35
C TYR A 68 -18.86 21.32 -14.08
N ASP A 69 -19.18 21.60 -12.82
CA ASP A 69 -20.33 22.47 -12.49
C ASP A 69 -20.18 23.90 -13.04
N GLY A 70 -18.94 24.36 -13.27
CA GLY A 70 -18.65 25.67 -13.87
C GLY A 70 -18.71 25.72 -15.41
N LEU A 71 -18.79 24.59 -16.12
CA LEU A 71 -18.70 24.53 -17.58
C LEU A 71 -20.03 24.83 -18.30
N GLY A 72 -21.18 24.54 -17.66
CA GLY A 72 -22.51 24.89 -18.18
C GLY A 72 -22.99 24.04 -19.38
N GLY A 73 -22.29 22.98 -19.75
CA GLY A 73 -22.71 22.03 -20.77
C GLY A 73 -23.81 21.07 -20.29
N PRO A 74 -24.58 20.48 -21.23
CA PRO A 74 -25.76 19.68 -20.89
C PRO A 74 -25.43 18.37 -20.15
N SER A 75 -24.23 17.81 -20.34
CA SER A 75 -23.77 16.59 -19.67
C SER A 75 -23.05 16.84 -18.35
N ASP A 76 -22.60 18.06 -18.11
CA ASP A 76 -21.64 18.36 -17.05
C ASP A 76 -22.20 18.11 -15.64
N PRO A 77 -23.48 18.43 -15.33
CA PRO A 77 -24.07 18.08 -14.04
C PRO A 77 -24.10 16.57 -13.76
N HIS A 78 -24.25 15.75 -14.82
CA HIS A 78 -24.22 14.30 -14.67
C HIS A 78 -22.80 13.80 -14.38
N ILE A 79 -21.80 14.36 -15.06
CA ILE A 79 -20.39 14.03 -14.84
C ILE A 79 -19.95 14.43 -13.43
N ALA A 80 -20.26 15.65 -13.00
CA ALA A 80 -19.97 16.14 -11.66
C ALA A 80 -20.59 15.24 -10.57
N ARG A 81 -21.85 14.84 -10.74
CA ARG A 81 -22.51 13.89 -9.83
C ARG A 81 -21.81 12.52 -9.79
N ARG A 82 -21.37 12.02 -10.94
CA ARG A 82 -20.63 10.75 -11.02
C ARG A 82 -19.29 10.84 -10.29
N LEU A 83 -18.57 11.93 -10.45
CA LEU A 83 -17.28 12.15 -9.75
C LEU A 83 -17.47 12.22 -8.24
N ARG A 84 -18.49 12.93 -7.75
CA ARG A 84 -18.84 12.94 -6.32
C ARG A 84 -19.22 11.56 -5.80
N HIS A 85 -19.99 10.79 -6.57
CA HIS A 85 -20.30 9.40 -6.20
C HIS A 85 -19.05 8.52 -6.07
N LEU A 86 -18.05 8.69 -6.95
CA LEU A 86 -16.78 7.97 -6.83
C LEU A 86 -16.03 8.38 -5.56
N ALA A 87 -15.97 9.68 -5.26
CA ALA A 87 -15.33 10.22 -4.07
C ALA A 87 -16.00 9.73 -2.78
N ASP A 88 -17.33 9.81 -2.72
CA ASP A 88 -18.10 9.50 -1.52
C ASP A 88 -18.25 7.99 -1.32
N GLU A 89 -18.76 7.26 -2.30
CA GLU A 89 -19.18 5.88 -2.09
C GLU A 89 -18.06 4.88 -2.41
N VAL A 90 -17.41 5.04 -3.56
CA VAL A 90 -16.44 4.04 -4.02
C VAL A 90 -15.15 4.11 -3.20
N LEU A 91 -14.59 5.30 -2.98
CA LEU A 91 -13.39 5.43 -2.16
C LEU A 91 -13.63 5.05 -0.70
N ARG A 92 -14.84 5.31 -0.16
CA ARG A 92 -15.20 4.88 1.21
C ARG A 92 -15.24 3.36 1.35
N SER A 93 -15.78 2.66 0.36
CA SER A 93 -15.74 1.19 0.33
C SER A 93 -14.30 0.69 0.31
N ILE A 94 -13.46 1.23 -0.59
CA ILE A 94 -12.04 0.86 -0.70
C ILE A 94 -11.29 1.14 0.61
N ARG A 95 -11.52 2.30 1.23
CA ARG A 95 -10.92 2.69 2.52
C ARG A 95 -11.31 1.69 3.62
N THR A 96 -12.56 1.26 3.64
CA THR A 96 -13.07 0.25 4.60
C THR A 96 -12.36 -1.09 4.40
N ASP A 97 -12.38 -1.62 3.16
CA ASP A 97 -11.78 -2.92 2.86
C ASP A 97 -10.28 -2.96 3.16
N LEU A 98 -9.55 -1.87 2.86
CA LEU A 98 -8.13 -1.76 3.16
C LEU A 98 -7.85 -1.61 4.66
N SER A 99 -8.73 -0.91 5.39
CA SER A 99 -8.63 -0.81 6.85
C SER A 99 -8.85 -2.17 7.52
N ASP A 100 -9.81 -2.95 7.02
CA ASP A 100 -10.07 -4.30 7.51
C ASP A 100 -8.91 -5.24 7.18
N ALA A 101 -8.37 -5.17 5.97
CA ALA A 101 -7.19 -5.95 5.58
C ALA A 101 -5.97 -5.59 6.44
N ARG A 102 -5.74 -4.29 6.70
CA ARG A 102 -4.69 -3.82 7.62
C ARG A 102 -4.87 -4.40 9.01
N ASN A 103 -6.09 -4.34 9.57
CA ASN A 103 -6.36 -4.87 10.91
C ASN A 103 -6.09 -6.37 10.98
N GLN A 104 -6.54 -7.14 9.99
CA GLN A 104 -6.26 -8.58 9.91
C GLN A 104 -4.76 -8.91 9.81
N LEU A 105 -4.00 -8.09 9.09
CA LEU A 105 -2.54 -8.25 8.98
C LEU A 105 -1.83 -7.89 10.27
N ALA A 106 -2.24 -6.78 10.90
CA ALA A 106 -1.73 -6.37 12.20
C ALA A 106 -2.01 -7.46 13.25
N ASP A 107 -3.24 -7.94 13.38
CA ASP A 107 -3.61 -8.97 14.36
C ASP A 107 -2.82 -10.28 14.19
N ARG A 108 -2.35 -10.59 12.98
CA ARG A 108 -1.63 -11.84 12.69
C ARG A 108 -0.17 -11.81 13.17
N HIS A 109 0.49 -10.65 13.19
CA HIS A 109 1.90 -10.47 13.61
C HIS A 109 2.84 -11.62 13.18
N ALA A 110 2.86 -11.97 11.89
CA ALA A 110 3.57 -13.15 11.39
C ALA A 110 4.57 -12.81 10.26
N PRO A 111 5.64 -13.60 10.11
CA PRO A 111 6.47 -13.56 8.90
C PRO A 111 5.68 -14.05 7.68
N HIS A 112 5.99 -13.50 6.51
CA HIS A 112 5.42 -13.92 5.24
C HIS A 112 6.02 -15.27 4.79
N PRO A 113 5.21 -16.31 4.50
CA PRO A 113 5.69 -17.69 4.33
C PRO A 113 6.62 -17.90 3.14
N GLY A 114 6.54 -17.03 2.12
CA GLY A 114 7.37 -17.09 0.91
C GLY A 114 8.42 -15.99 0.79
N ARG A 115 8.66 -15.18 1.85
CA ARG A 115 9.59 -14.05 1.79
C ARG A 115 10.45 -14.03 3.06
N SER A 116 11.75 -13.85 2.89
CA SER A 116 12.70 -13.73 3.99
C SER A 116 13.78 -12.74 3.64
N THR A 117 14.26 -11.98 4.61
CA THR A 117 15.50 -11.21 4.47
C THR A 117 16.67 -12.16 4.24
N CYS A 118 17.47 -11.96 3.20
CA CYS A 118 18.75 -12.65 3.04
C CYS A 118 19.69 -12.21 4.17
N ALA A 119 19.84 -13.04 5.21
CA ALA A 119 20.59 -12.69 6.43
C ALA A 119 22.13 -12.77 6.30
N GLN A 120 22.69 -12.81 5.08
CA GLN A 120 24.12 -12.97 4.90
C GLN A 120 24.84 -11.62 5.07
N GLU A 121 25.33 -11.35 6.29
CA GLU A 121 26.33 -10.31 6.53
C GLU A 121 27.65 -10.76 5.87
N VAL A 122 28.18 -9.96 4.94
CA VAL A 122 29.44 -10.26 4.24
C VAL A 122 30.60 -9.95 5.19
N PRO A 123 31.41 -10.93 5.61
CA PRO A 123 32.59 -10.63 6.43
C PRO A 123 33.56 -9.76 5.63
N ALA A 124 34.17 -8.77 6.30
CA ALA A 124 34.96 -7.70 5.68
C ALA A 124 36.21 -8.17 4.88
N ASN A 125 36.50 -9.48 4.89
CA ASN A 125 37.64 -10.10 4.21
C ASN A 125 37.29 -10.76 2.86
N GLU A 126 36.03 -10.78 2.41
CA GLU A 126 35.64 -11.33 1.11
C GLU A 126 35.28 -10.23 0.10
N ARG A 127 35.92 -10.26 -1.08
CA ARG A 127 35.78 -9.24 -2.13
C ARG A 127 34.89 -9.63 -3.31
N GLU A 128 34.43 -10.88 -3.42
CA GLU A 128 33.69 -11.33 -4.61
C GLU A 128 32.55 -12.32 -4.30
N ARG A 129 31.38 -12.04 -4.90
CA ARG A 129 30.11 -12.72 -4.67
C ARG A 129 30.03 -14.04 -5.46
N SER A 130 29.84 -15.18 -4.79
CA SER A 130 29.04 -16.24 -5.41
C SER A 130 27.58 -15.81 -5.33
N ALA A 131 27.00 -15.41 -6.46
CA ALA A 131 25.60 -14.99 -6.58
C ALA A 131 24.61 -16.17 -6.46
N VAL A 132 24.70 -16.93 -5.37
CA VAL A 132 23.69 -17.89 -4.98
C VAL A 132 23.22 -17.46 -3.59
N CYS A 133 22.22 -16.59 -3.55
CA CYS A 133 21.39 -16.44 -2.36
C CYS A 133 20.84 -17.84 -2.05
N ALA A 134 21.39 -18.51 -1.05
CA ALA A 134 20.79 -19.68 -0.44
C ALA A 134 19.59 -19.23 0.41
N CYS A 135 18.58 -18.63 -0.23
CA CYS A 135 17.26 -18.54 0.39
C CYS A 135 16.85 -19.98 0.70
N PRO A 136 16.45 -20.30 1.94
CA PRO A 136 15.92 -21.62 2.24
C PRO A 136 14.73 -21.88 1.30
N PRO A 137 14.68 -23.02 0.60
CA PRO A 137 13.58 -23.32 -0.30
C PRO A 137 12.27 -23.33 0.51
N PRO A 138 11.17 -22.78 -0.02
CA PRO A 138 9.89 -22.77 0.70
C PRO A 138 9.47 -24.21 1.04
N PRO A 139 8.86 -24.44 2.22
CA PRO A 139 8.40 -25.77 2.61
C PRO A 139 7.39 -26.26 1.58
N ARG A 140 7.68 -27.40 0.95
CA ARG A 140 6.79 -28.03 -0.02
C ARG A 140 5.52 -28.45 0.71
N ALA A 141 4.40 -27.81 0.39
CA ALA A 141 3.08 -28.30 0.78
C ALA A 141 2.89 -29.70 0.17
N LEU A 142 2.76 -30.71 1.03
CA LEU A 142 2.47 -32.07 0.59
C LEU A 142 1.08 -32.08 -0.07
N PRO A 143 0.90 -32.71 -1.24
CA PRO A 143 -0.41 -32.83 -1.86
C PRO A 143 -1.34 -33.60 -0.91
N ALA A 144 -2.52 -33.02 -0.65
CA ALA A 144 -3.55 -33.67 0.15
C ALA A 144 -3.93 -35.02 -0.49
N PRO A 145 -4.10 -36.09 0.30
CA PRO A 145 -4.48 -37.40 -0.21
C PRO A 145 -5.86 -37.30 -0.90
N PRO A 146 -6.07 -38.01 -2.03
CA PRO A 146 -7.33 -37.98 -2.73
C PRO A 146 -8.48 -38.49 -1.83
N PRO A 147 -9.69 -37.93 -1.94
CA PRO A 147 -10.83 -38.39 -1.16
C PRO A 147 -11.17 -39.85 -1.48
N PRO A 148 -11.58 -40.67 -0.49
CA PRO A 148 -11.96 -42.04 -0.73
C PRO A 148 -13.22 -42.11 -1.61
N VAL A 149 -13.11 -42.83 -2.73
CA VAL A 149 -14.24 -43.11 -3.62
C VAL A 149 -15.14 -44.14 -2.94
N ALA A 150 -16.35 -43.74 -2.53
CA ALA A 150 -17.36 -44.66 -2.02
C ALA A 150 -17.85 -45.56 -3.16
N VAL A 151 -17.70 -46.88 -2.99
CA VAL A 151 -18.28 -47.88 -3.90
C VAL A 151 -19.79 -47.87 -3.71
N ALA A 152 -20.52 -47.29 -4.66
CA ALA A 152 -21.97 -47.35 -4.69
C ALA A 152 -22.43 -48.78 -5.06
N LEU A 153 -23.04 -49.48 -4.11
CA LEU A 153 -23.79 -50.70 -4.35
C LEU A 153 -25.05 -50.37 -5.19
N ARG A 154 -25.10 -50.90 -6.42
CA ARG A 154 -26.30 -50.84 -7.27
C ARG A 154 -27.39 -51.73 -6.68
N ARG A 155 -28.61 -51.20 -6.58
CA ARG A 155 -29.86 -51.96 -6.41
C ARG A 155 -30.50 -52.19 -7.77
#